data_AF-A0A522RP80-F1
#
_entry.id   AF-A0A522RP80-F1
#
_cell.length_a   1.000
_cell.length_b   1.000
_cell.length_c   1.000
_cell.angle_alpha   90.00
_cell.angle_beta   90.00
_cell.angle_gamma   90.00
#
_symmetry.space_group_name_H-M   'P 1'
#
loop_
_entity.id
_entity.type
_entity.pdbx_description
1 polymer ?
#
loop_
_entity_poly.entity_id
_entity_poly.type
_entity_poly.pdbx_seq_one_letter_code
_entity_poly.pdbx_strand_id
1 'polypeptide(L)'
;MSRSMVVLYRKEPILHPGGTRAFCCTAENVEDAAAQLHKIHADAEVLWTTRGTSATAAHAEYMRSLETKAAWDGAWRAGAVPAPQHGGYAASFCRDQYSPGETGYADPRELQWWYVAEFPIARLNDAPDADWFRGEEKTWAEEGQPHRYADMLDRPIDEPIVVYDTPTGAWLWDGNHRVGACQVRGITTIPAYVGMRCRAVPIVAPTTDVAAEVAIADSDSQLRNAKHDREDAKLQVLLMDTLTMLRDLKQDWPWKELANSYEDVLGRAKALGLPVDEIDPL
;
A
#
# COMPACT_ATOMS: atom_id res chain seq x y z
N MET A 1 -11.66 -10.54 39.71
CA MET A 1 -11.72 -9.55 38.62
C MET A 1 -11.60 -10.32 37.30
N SER A 2 -12.68 -10.40 36.51
CA SER A 2 -12.67 -11.09 35.21
C SER A 2 -11.82 -10.31 34.22
N ARG A 3 -10.92 -10.98 33.49
CA ARG A 3 -10.03 -10.36 32.50
C ARG A 3 -10.65 -10.56 31.13
N SER A 4 -11.10 -9.46 30.50
CA SER A 4 -11.56 -9.50 29.12
C SER A 4 -10.41 -9.87 28.19
N MET A 5 -10.67 -10.82 27.31
CA MET A 5 -9.75 -11.28 26.29
C MET A 5 -10.41 -11.09 24.92
N VAL A 6 -9.65 -10.55 23.96
CA VAL A 6 -10.15 -10.21 22.64
C VAL A 6 -9.55 -11.18 21.64
N VAL A 7 -10.42 -11.87 20.90
CA VAL A 7 -10.03 -12.84 19.87
C VAL A 7 -10.48 -12.32 18.52
N LEU A 8 -9.54 -12.22 17.59
CA LEU A 8 -9.78 -11.80 16.22
C LEU A 8 -9.63 -13.03 15.33
N TYR A 9 -10.64 -13.31 14.52
CA TYR A 9 -10.65 -14.47 13.64
C TYR A 9 -11.08 -14.11 12.22
N ARG A 10 -10.86 -15.05 11.31
CA ARG A 10 -11.11 -14.93 9.89
C ARG A 10 -12.02 -16.05 9.39
N LYS A 11 -12.90 -15.74 8.42
CA LYS A 11 -13.95 -16.65 7.91
C LYS A 11 -13.64 -17.31 6.55
N GLU A 12 -12.80 -16.74 5.68
CA GLU A 12 -12.58 -17.28 4.30
C GLU A 12 -11.13 -17.17 3.79
N PRO A 13 -10.65 -18.10 2.93
CA PRO A 13 -9.33 -18.03 2.27
C PRO A 13 -9.24 -16.88 1.24
N ILE A 14 -8.03 -16.30 1.03
CA ILE A 14 -7.82 -15.13 0.15
C ILE A 14 -8.01 -15.61 -1.29
N LEU A 15 -9.21 -15.44 -1.85
CA LEU A 15 -9.41 -15.50 -3.30
C LEU A 15 -10.20 -14.31 -3.85
N HIS A 16 -10.69 -13.39 -3.00
CA HIS A 16 -11.33 -12.16 -3.45
C HIS A 16 -10.84 -10.92 -2.68
N PRO A 17 -10.72 -9.75 -3.34
CA PRO A 17 -10.26 -8.49 -2.74
C PRO A 17 -11.33 -7.79 -1.87
N GLY A 18 -12.22 -8.57 -1.25
CA GLY A 18 -13.33 -8.07 -0.44
C GLY A 18 -13.11 -8.29 1.05
N GLY A 19 -12.48 -7.31 1.71
CA GLY A 19 -12.55 -7.00 3.14
C GLY A 19 -12.51 -8.15 4.17
N THR A 20 -11.38 -8.27 4.89
CA THR A 20 -11.32 -9.04 6.15
C THR A 20 -12.27 -8.41 7.18
N ARG A 21 -13.29 -9.16 7.63
CA ARG A 21 -14.12 -8.75 8.77
C ARG A 21 -13.52 -9.29 10.06
N ALA A 22 -13.08 -8.37 10.92
CA ALA A 22 -12.64 -8.68 12.28
C ALA A 22 -13.84 -8.64 13.22
N PHE A 23 -13.99 -9.68 14.03
CA PHE A 23 -15.00 -9.75 15.09
C PHE A 23 -14.29 -9.87 16.43
N CYS A 24 -14.89 -9.33 17.49
CA CYS A 24 -14.34 -9.38 18.84
C CYS A 24 -15.34 -10.11 19.74
N CYS A 25 -14.90 -11.18 20.40
CA CYS A 25 -15.62 -11.79 21.51
C CYS A 25 -14.85 -11.58 22.81
N THR A 26 -15.57 -11.38 23.92
CA THR A 26 -14.99 -11.38 25.26
C THR A 26 -15.24 -12.72 25.93
N ALA A 27 -14.20 -13.43 26.35
CA ALA A 27 -14.30 -14.62 27.19
C ALA A 27 -13.29 -14.59 28.34
N GLU A 28 -13.47 -15.45 29.33
CA GLU A 28 -12.59 -15.55 30.50
C GLU A 28 -11.27 -16.27 30.20
N ASN A 29 -11.23 -17.09 29.14
CA ASN A 29 -10.03 -17.77 28.64
C ASN A 29 -10.08 -17.99 27.10
N VAL A 30 -8.95 -18.41 26.52
CA VAL A 30 -8.76 -18.56 25.06
C VAL A 30 -9.64 -19.65 24.49
N GLU A 31 -9.73 -20.75 25.22
CA GLU A 31 -10.43 -21.96 24.85
C GLU A 31 -11.94 -21.69 24.74
N ASP A 32 -12.51 -20.92 25.68
CA ASP A 32 -13.93 -20.53 25.68
C ASP A 32 -14.23 -19.51 24.58
N ALA A 33 -13.34 -18.55 24.34
CA ALA A 33 -13.50 -17.62 23.21
C ALA A 33 -13.47 -18.38 21.87
N ALA A 34 -12.46 -19.24 21.67
CA ALA A 34 -12.35 -20.05 20.46
C ALA A 34 -13.56 -20.97 20.28
N ALA A 35 -14.05 -21.60 21.35
CA ALA A 35 -15.23 -22.46 21.31
C ALA A 35 -16.53 -21.67 21.01
N GLN A 36 -16.70 -20.48 21.58
CA GLN A 36 -17.83 -19.60 21.25
C GLN A 36 -17.78 -19.14 19.79
N LEU A 37 -16.60 -18.82 19.28
CA LEU A 37 -16.40 -18.43 17.90
C LEU A 37 -16.65 -19.57 16.93
N HIS A 38 -16.16 -20.78 17.22
CA HIS A 38 -16.44 -21.99 16.43
C HIS A 38 -17.93 -22.35 16.37
N LYS A 39 -18.70 -22.05 17.43
CA LYS A 39 -20.16 -22.21 17.41
C LYS A 39 -20.87 -21.26 16.45
N ILE A 40 -20.34 -20.04 16.27
CA ILE A 40 -20.92 -19.03 15.37
C ILE A 40 -20.38 -19.21 13.94
N HIS A 41 -19.12 -19.64 13.82
CA HIS A 41 -18.41 -19.86 12.57
C HIS A 41 -17.50 -21.08 12.70
N ALA A 42 -17.96 -22.23 12.19
CA ALA A 42 -17.23 -23.49 12.26
C ALA A 42 -15.82 -23.43 11.63
N ASP A 43 -15.60 -22.47 10.72
CA ASP A 43 -14.38 -22.33 9.92
C ASP A 43 -13.45 -21.22 10.46
N ALA A 44 -13.76 -20.64 11.62
CA ALA A 44 -13.01 -19.52 12.17
C ALA A 44 -11.60 -19.93 12.63
N GLU A 45 -10.58 -19.26 12.11
CA GLU A 45 -9.19 -19.39 12.59
C GLU A 45 -8.86 -18.23 13.54
N VAL A 46 -8.37 -18.56 14.75
CA VAL A 46 -7.90 -17.56 15.72
C VAL A 46 -6.57 -16.97 15.24
N LEU A 47 -6.56 -15.69 14.90
CA LEU A 47 -5.37 -15.02 14.38
C LEU A 47 -4.53 -14.35 15.47
N TRP A 48 -5.19 -13.89 16.53
CA TRP A 48 -4.51 -13.12 17.59
C TRP A 48 -5.33 -13.09 18.88
N THR A 49 -4.63 -13.01 20.02
CA THR A 49 -5.23 -12.91 21.36
C THR A 49 -4.43 -11.94 22.23
N THR A 50 -5.11 -11.11 23.02
CA THR A 50 -4.47 -10.28 24.07
C THR A 50 -5.25 -10.34 25.39
N ARG A 51 -4.55 -10.12 26.50
CA ARG A 51 -5.12 -10.12 27.86
C ARG A 51 -5.12 -8.71 28.44
N GLY A 52 -6.26 -8.27 28.98
CA GLY A 52 -6.31 -7.11 29.88
C GLY A 52 -6.38 -5.75 29.21
N THR A 53 -6.67 -5.70 27.91
CA THR A 53 -6.90 -4.46 27.17
C THR A 53 -8.34 -4.39 26.70
N SER A 54 -8.89 -3.18 26.55
CA SER A 54 -10.22 -3.01 25.95
C SER A 54 -10.25 -3.54 24.50
N ALA A 55 -11.43 -3.88 23.97
CA ALA A 55 -11.61 -4.29 22.58
C ALA A 55 -10.97 -3.30 21.59
N THR A 56 -11.08 -2.01 21.88
CA THR A 56 -10.44 -0.93 21.12
C THR A 56 -8.92 -0.99 21.15
N ALA A 57 -8.31 -1.17 22.33
CA ALA A 57 -6.86 -1.26 22.48
C ALA A 57 -6.30 -2.53 21.84
N ALA A 58 -7.03 -3.65 21.97
CA ALA A 58 -6.74 -4.92 21.33
C ALA A 58 -6.82 -4.82 19.79
N HIS A 59 -7.85 -4.15 19.26
CA HIS A 59 -7.98 -3.88 17.83
C HIS A 59 -6.84 -2.99 17.33
N ALA A 60 -6.47 -1.93 18.06
CA ALA A 60 -5.35 -1.06 17.69
C ALA A 60 -3.99 -1.78 17.73
N GLU A 61 -3.79 -2.72 18.65
CA GLU A 61 -2.60 -3.58 18.71
C GLU A 61 -2.58 -4.61 17.57
N TYR A 62 -3.72 -5.22 17.24
CA TYR A 62 -3.85 -6.09 16.08
C TYR A 62 -3.65 -5.35 14.76
N MET A 63 -4.21 -4.15 14.59
CA MET A 63 -3.99 -3.34 13.38
C MET A 63 -2.51 -2.98 13.23
N ARG A 64 -1.81 -2.66 14.33
CA ARG A 64 -0.33 -2.53 14.32
C ARG A 64 0.37 -3.84 13.92
N SER A 65 -0.11 -4.99 14.41
CA SER A 65 0.43 -6.30 13.99
C SER A 65 0.15 -6.61 12.51
N LEU A 66 -0.96 -6.12 11.96
CA LEU A 66 -1.31 -6.25 10.54
C LEU A 66 -0.58 -5.22 9.65
N GLU A 67 -0.27 -4.02 10.14
CA GLU A 67 0.69 -3.11 9.49
C GLU A 67 2.05 -3.80 9.33
N THR A 68 2.38 -4.65 10.31
CA THR A 68 3.56 -5.52 10.33
C THR A 68 3.35 -6.86 9.60
N LYS A 69 2.22 -7.11 8.93
CA LYS A 69 1.93 -8.42 8.30
C LYS A 69 1.37 -8.32 6.88
N ALA A 70 0.49 -7.35 6.58
CA ALA A 70 -0.09 -7.15 5.26
C ALA A 70 0.85 -6.39 4.29
N ALA A 71 1.76 -5.57 4.79
CA ALA A 71 2.93 -5.10 4.02
C ALA A 71 4.00 -6.20 3.87
N TRP A 72 3.86 -7.32 4.59
CA TRP A 72 4.89 -8.35 4.77
C TRP A 72 4.54 -9.64 4.02
N ASP A 73 3.27 -10.01 3.86
CA ASP A 73 2.91 -11.30 3.25
C ASP A 73 3.27 -11.41 1.76
N GLY A 74 3.56 -10.29 1.08
CA GLY A 74 4.06 -10.27 -0.30
C GLY A 74 5.58 -10.18 -0.47
N ALA A 75 6.32 -9.64 0.51
CA ALA A 75 7.74 -9.28 0.36
C ALA A 75 8.74 -10.23 1.05
N TRP A 76 8.28 -11.18 1.88
CA TRP A 76 9.06 -11.53 3.09
C TRP A 76 9.49 -12.99 3.27
N ARG A 77 9.00 -13.93 2.46
CA ARG A 77 9.32 -15.36 2.64
C ARG A 77 10.70 -15.69 2.06
N ALA A 78 11.79 -15.30 2.76
CA ALA A 78 13.03 -16.09 2.95
C ALA A 78 14.31 -15.29 3.31
N GLY A 79 14.31 -13.97 3.58
CA GLY A 79 15.61 -13.36 3.90
C GLY A 79 15.75 -11.87 4.18
N ALA A 80 14.66 -11.11 4.37
CA ALA A 80 14.79 -9.68 4.66
C ALA A 80 15.21 -9.44 6.13
N VAL A 81 16.23 -8.61 6.36
CA VAL A 81 16.74 -8.27 7.71
C VAL A 81 16.71 -6.75 7.89
N PRO A 82 16.26 -6.22 9.04
CA PRO A 82 16.33 -4.77 9.31
C PRO A 82 17.75 -4.23 9.09
N ALA A 83 17.87 -3.08 8.44
CA ALA A 83 19.14 -2.43 8.12
C ALA A 83 19.24 -1.04 8.78
N PRO A 84 19.15 -0.92 10.12
CA PRO A 84 18.89 0.33 10.83
C PRO A 84 20.01 1.39 10.74
N GLN A 85 21.19 1.07 10.20
CA GLN A 85 22.32 2.01 10.09
C GLN A 85 22.52 2.60 8.68
N HIS A 86 21.71 2.21 7.70
CA HIS A 86 21.97 2.58 6.30
C HIS A 86 21.26 3.85 5.82
N GLY A 87 20.42 4.49 6.64
CA GLY A 87 19.75 5.73 6.26
C GLY A 87 20.73 6.87 5.91
N GLY A 88 21.90 6.92 6.56
CA GLY A 88 22.95 7.89 6.22
C GLY A 88 23.69 7.57 4.92
N TYR A 89 23.96 6.28 4.65
CA TYR A 89 24.56 5.82 3.39
C TYR A 89 23.60 6.03 2.22
N ALA A 90 22.36 5.58 2.33
CA ALA A 90 21.35 5.74 1.29
C ALA A 90 21.05 7.21 0.97
N ALA A 91 21.24 8.11 1.94
CA ALA A 91 20.98 9.53 1.75
C ALA A 91 21.90 10.25 0.77
N SER A 92 23.14 9.79 0.60
CA SER A 92 24.01 10.39 -0.42
C SER A 92 23.53 10.09 -1.83
N PHE A 93 22.92 8.92 -2.05
CA PHE A 93 22.60 8.47 -3.40
C PHE A 93 21.25 8.95 -3.94
N CYS A 94 20.25 9.13 -3.07
CA CYS A 94 18.92 9.62 -3.51
C CYS A 94 19.02 10.92 -4.32
N ARG A 95 19.89 11.84 -3.88
CA ARG A 95 20.01 13.18 -4.49
C ARG A 95 20.79 13.18 -5.79
N ASP A 96 21.55 12.13 -6.06
CA ASP A 96 22.29 11.98 -7.32
C ASP A 96 21.37 11.50 -8.45
N GLN A 97 20.24 10.87 -8.12
CA GLN A 97 19.28 10.32 -9.10
C GLN A 97 17.98 11.09 -9.18
N TYR A 98 17.44 11.56 -8.04
CA TYR A 98 16.13 12.20 -8.00
C TYR A 98 16.12 13.51 -7.20
N SER A 99 15.26 14.42 -7.65
CA SER A 99 14.94 15.71 -7.04
C SER A 99 13.63 15.65 -6.26
N PRO A 100 13.46 16.50 -5.22
CA PRO A 100 12.18 16.64 -4.52
C PRO A 100 11.02 16.91 -5.49
N GLY A 101 9.98 16.07 -5.42
CA GLY A 101 8.80 16.13 -6.28
C GLY A 101 8.73 15.01 -7.34
N GLU A 102 9.85 14.35 -7.63
CA GLU A 102 9.86 13.18 -8.51
C GLU A 102 9.36 11.93 -7.81
N THR A 103 8.74 11.01 -8.55
CA THR A 103 8.16 9.78 -7.96
C THR A 103 9.20 8.91 -7.27
N GLY A 104 10.44 8.88 -7.78
CA GLY A 104 11.55 8.14 -7.20
C GLY A 104 12.19 8.79 -5.97
N TYR A 105 11.75 10.00 -5.60
CA TYR A 105 12.29 10.73 -4.46
C TYR A 105 11.55 10.42 -3.14
N ALA A 106 12.33 10.21 -2.08
CA ALA A 106 11.85 10.26 -0.71
C ALA A 106 12.99 10.75 0.22
N ASP A 107 12.66 11.42 1.33
CA ASP A 107 13.68 11.72 2.33
C ASP A 107 14.13 10.40 2.98
N PRO A 108 15.41 10.02 2.89
CA PRO A 108 15.94 8.76 3.43
C PRO A 108 15.67 8.56 4.93
N ARG A 109 15.48 9.66 5.69
CA ARG A 109 15.19 9.66 7.13
C ARG A 109 13.74 9.30 7.43
N GLU A 110 12.85 9.41 6.44
CA GLU A 110 11.44 9.00 6.54
C GLU A 110 11.23 7.52 6.16
N LEU A 111 12.28 6.84 5.70
CA LEU A 111 12.21 5.46 5.24
C LEU A 111 12.67 4.48 6.33
N GLN A 112 11.99 3.33 6.37
CA GLN A 112 12.50 2.13 7.02
C GLN A 112 13.32 1.34 6.03
N TRP A 113 14.54 0.98 6.46
CA TRP A 113 15.53 0.32 5.62
C TRP A 113 15.64 -1.16 5.96
N TRP A 114 15.66 -1.96 4.90
CA TRP A 114 15.77 -3.42 4.95
C TRP A 114 16.86 -3.89 4.01
N TYR A 115 17.56 -4.95 4.37
CA TYR A 115 18.41 -5.68 3.43
C TYR A 115 17.61 -6.84 2.82
N VAL A 116 17.66 -6.98 1.51
CA VAL A 116 17.02 -8.05 0.74
C VAL A 116 18.07 -8.69 -0.16
N ALA A 117 18.39 -9.96 0.08
CA ALA A 117 19.46 -10.66 -0.66
C ALA A 117 19.13 -10.90 -2.14
N GLU A 118 17.85 -11.08 -2.47
CA GLU A 118 17.38 -11.41 -3.81
C GLU A 118 16.28 -10.44 -4.28
N PHE A 119 16.61 -9.16 -4.41
CA PHE A 119 15.65 -8.16 -4.88
C PHE A 119 15.38 -8.33 -6.38
N PRO A 120 14.10 -8.42 -6.82
CA PRO A 120 13.77 -8.67 -8.22
C PRO A 120 14.05 -7.45 -9.09
N ILE A 121 14.95 -7.59 -10.07
CA ILE A 121 15.33 -6.49 -10.99
C ILE A 121 14.12 -5.99 -11.79
N ALA A 122 13.19 -6.88 -12.15
CA ALA A 122 11.98 -6.54 -12.89
C ALA A 122 11.01 -5.59 -12.15
N ARG A 123 11.25 -5.32 -10.86
CA ARG A 123 10.46 -4.37 -10.05
C ARG A 123 10.93 -2.93 -10.21
N LEU A 124 12.14 -2.72 -10.74
CA LEU A 124 12.72 -1.41 -10.96
C LEU A 124 12.05 -0.71 -12.15
N ASN A 125 11.49 0.47 -11.93
CA ASN A 125 10.78 1.24 -12.96
C ASN A 125 11.71 1.92 -13.97
N ASP A 126 12.96 2.15 -13.58
CA ASP A 126 13.97 2.87 -14.34
C ASP A 126 15.33 2.16 -14.28
N ALA A 127 15.29 0.82 -14.27
CA ALA A 127 16.51 0.04 -14.40
C ALA A 127 17.22 0.37 -15.72
N PRO A 128 18.54 0.64 -15.71
CA PRO A 128 19.30 0.65 -16.95
C PRO A 128 19.22 -0.71 -17.61
N ASP A 129 19.14 -0.71 -18.94
CA ASP A 129 19.11 -1.95 -19.71
C ASP A 129 20.52 -2.48 -20.05
N ALA A 130 20.58 -3.69 -20.59
CA ALA A 130 21.82 -4.31 -21.02
C ALA A 130 22.53 -3.53 -22.14
N ASP A 131 21.80 -2.79 -22.97
CA ASP A 131 22.38 -2.03 -24.08
C ASP A 131 23.01 -0.73 -23.59
N TRP A 132 22.41 -0.05 -22.61
CA TRP A 132 23.02 1.07 -21.88
C TRP A 132 24.37 0.69 -21.29
N PHE A 133 24.44 -0.45 -20.59
CA PHE A 133 25.68 -0.91 -19.96
C PHE A 133 26.78 -1.20 -20.99
N ARG A 134 26.44 -1.87 -22.09
CA ARG A 134 27.38 -2.13 -23.19
C ARG A 134 27.84 -0.84 -23.89
N GLY A 135 26.95 0.15 -23.99
CA GLY A 135 27.28 1.48 -24.49
C GLY A 135 28.33 2.16 -23.62
N GLU A 136 28.12 2.15 -22.30
CA GLU A 136 29.07 2.63 -21.30
C GLU A 136 30.42 1.90 -21.39
N GLU A 137 30.44 0.56 -21.45
CA GLU A 137 31.69 -0.22 -21.63
C GLU A 137 32.47 0.21 -22.87
N LYS A 138 31.76 0.42 -23.98
CA LYS A 138 32.37 0.87 -25.23
C LYS A 138 33.00 2.25 -25.08
N THR A 139 32.27 3.21 -24.50
CA THR A 139 32.79 4.56 -24.25
C THR A 139 34.06 4.53 -23.41
N TRP A 140 34.07 3.77 -22.30
CA TRP A 140 35.25 3.67 -21.45
C TRP A 140 36.43 2.96 -22.13
N ALA A 141 36.17 1.98 -23.00
CA ALA A 141 37.21 1.37 -23.81
C ALA A 141 37.86 2.37 -24.78
N GLU A 142 37.05 3.23 -25.41
CA GLU A 142 37.52 4.31 -26.29
C GLU A 142 38.31 5.38 -25.52
N GLU A 143 38.00 5.60 -24.24
CA GLU A 143 38.76 6.47 -23.32
C GLU A 143 40.02 5.80 -22.71
N GLY A 144 40.39 4.61 -23.17
CA GLY A 144 41.60 3.91 -22.73
C GLY A 144 41.43 3.10 -21.44
N GLN A 145 40.18 2.82 -21.03
CA GLN A 145 39.84 2.02 -19.85
C GLN A 145 38.95 0.80 -20.20
N PRO A 146 39.42 -0.12 -21.06
CA PRO A 146 38.61 -1.22 -21.60
C PRO A 146 38.16 -2.28 -20.58
N HIS A 147 38.69 -2.24 -19.36
CA HIS A 147 38.38 -3.21 -18.30
C HIS A 147 37.71 -2.57 -17.08
N ARG A 148 37.19 -1.34 -17.22
CA ARG A 148 36.61 -0.57 -16.12
C ARG A 148 35.52 -1.33 -15.36
N TYR A 149 34.72 -2.13 -16.08
CA TYR A 149 33.61 -2.89 -15.50
C TYR A 149 33.79 -4.42 -15.55
N ALA A 150 34.98 -4.92 -15.89
CA ALA A 150 35.24 -6.35 -16.02
C ALA A 150 34.90 -7.14 -14.74
N ASP A 151 35.23 -6.57 -13.57
CA ASP A 151 34.92 -7.19 -12.28
C ASP A 151 33.41 -7.44 -12.07
N MET A 152 32.53 -6.56 -12.58
CA MET A 152 31.07 -6.75 -12.44
C MET A 152 30.51 -7.81 -13.40
N LEU A 153 31.18 -8.04 -14.53
CA LEU A 153 30.80 -9.08 -15.49
C LEU A 153 31.32 -10.46 -15.06
N ASP A 154 32.52 -10.49 -14.50
CA ASP A 154 33.25 -11.74 -14.23
C ASP A 154 33.05 -12.29 -12.82
N ARG A 155 32.60 -11.46 -11.86
CA ARG A 155 32.44 -11.86 -10.45
C ARG A 155 31.00 -11.72 -9.97
N PRO A 156 30.57 -12.45 -8.92
CA PRO A 156 29.31 -12.18 -8.24
C PRO A 156 29.20 -10.70 -7.80
N ILE A 157 28.01 -10.14 -7.90
CA ILE A 157 27.72 -8.79 -7.37
C ILE A 157 27.43 -8.92 -5.89
N ASP A 158 28.45 -8.67 -5.06
CA ASP A 158 28.31 -8.76 -3.60
C ASP A 158 27.78 -7.45 -2.99
N GLU A 159 28.03 -6.33 -3.66
CA GLU A 159 27.64 -5.01 -3.15
C GLU A 159 26.14 -4.74 -3.43
N PRO A 160 25.32 -4.47 -2.39
CA PRO A 160 23.88 -4.28 -2.57
C PRO A 160 23.52 -2.96 -3.25
N ILE A 161 22.53 -2.97 -4.13
CA ILE A 161 21.94 -1.74 -4.69
C ILE A 161 21.14 -0.97 -3.63
N VAL A 162 20.82 0.30 -3.87
CA VAL A 162 19.93 1.07 -2.98
C VAL A 162 18.66 1.41 -3.75
N VAL A 163 17.52 1.04 -3.19
CA VAL A 163 16.22 1.26 -3.84
C VAL A 163 15.22 1.90 -2.90
N TYR A 164 14.37 2.76 -3.45
CA TYR A 164 13.13 3.20 -2.81
C TYR A 164 11.98 2.39 -3.38
N ASP A 165 11.30 1.61 -2.53
CA ASP A 165 10.21 0.73 -2.94
C ASP A 165 8.84 1.27 -2.52
N THR A 166 7.89 1.22 -3.46
CA THR A 166 6.51 1.63 -3.25
C THR A 166 5.55 0.56 -3.80
N PRO A 167 4.23 0.66 -3.53
CA PRO A 167 3.28 -0.29 -4.08
C PRO A 167 3.27 -0.41 -5.61
N THR A 168 3.64 0.64 -6.35
CA THR A 168 3.59 0.67 -7.82
C THR A 168 4.91 0.26 -8.49
N GLY A 169 5.97 0.05 -7.72
CA GLY A 169 7.29 -0.32 -8.22
C GLY A 169 8.40 0.25 -7.36
N ALA A 170 9.64 0.07 -7.80
CA ALA A 170 10.83 0.56 -7.11
C ALA A 170 11.67 1.49 -8.00
N TRP A 171 12.40 2.39 -7.37
CA TRP A 171 13.29 3.37 -8.01
C TRP A 171 14.71 3.17 -7.52
N LEU A 172 15.65 3.17 -8.45
CA LEU A 172 17.06 2.88 -8.19
C LEU A 172 17.80 4.13 -7.75
N TRP A 173 18.23 4.19 -6.49
CA TRP A 173 19.02 5.31 -5.97
C TRP A 173 20.52 5.11 -6.21
N ASP A 174 20.99 3.87 -6.15
CA ASP A 174 22.38 3.51 -6.40
C ASP A 174 22.47 2.11 -6.98
N GLY A 175 23.48 1.89 -7.82
CA GLY A 175 23.78 0.58 -8.40
C GLY A 175 23.38 0.42 -9.87
N ASN A 176 23.23 1.51 -10.63
CA ASN A 176 22.94 1.48 -12.07
C ASN A 176 23.84 0.50 -12.84
N HIS A 177 25.17 0.62 -12.68
CA HIS A 177 26.12 -0.29 -13.33
C HIS A 177 25.95 -1.75 -12.90
N ARG A 178 25.64 -2.00 -11.62
CA ARG A 178 25.43 -3.36 -11.10
C ARG A 178 24.15 -3.99 -11.67
N VAL A 179 23.08 -3.20 -11.79
CA VAL A 179 21.84 -3.64 -12.45
C VAL A 179 22.09 -3.93 -13.93
N GLY A 180 22.77 -3.02 -14.65
CA GLY A 180 23.13 -3.23 -16.06
C GLY A 180 23.98 -4.48 -16.28
N ALA A 181 25.00 -4.70 -15.44
CA ALA A 181 25.83 -5.89 -15.47
C ALA A 181 25.02 -7.18 -15.21
N CYS A 182 24.12 -7.17 -14.21
CA CYS A 182 23.21 -8.28 -13.96
C CYS A 182 22.35 -8.59 -15.19
N GLN A 183 21.81 -7.58 -15.86
CA GLN A 183 21.01 -7.78 -17.06
C GLN A 183 21.83 -8.35 -18.23
N VAL A 184 23.06 -7.88 -18.46
CA VAL A 184 23.98 -8.46 -19.46
C VAL A 184 24.24 -9.94 -19.18
N ARG A 185 24.33 -10.31 -17.90
CA ARG A 185 24.58 -11.69 -17.44
C ARG A 185 23.31 -12.56 -17.37
N GLY A 186 22.13 -12.01 -17.64
CA GLY A 186 20.85 -12.71 -17.49
C GLY A 186 20.47 -13.03 -16.04
N ILE A 187 21.04 -12.30 -15.08
CA ILE A 187 20.68 -12.39 -13.65
C ILE A 187 19.40 -11.59 -13.43
N THR A 188 18.44 -12.18 -12.70
CA THR A 188 17.10 -11.60 -12.50
C THR A 188 16.87 -11.01 -11.10
N THR A 189 17.76 -11.31 -10.15
CA THR A 189 17.71 -10.82 -8.77
C THR A 189 19.07 -10.25 -8.34
N ILE A 190 19.07 -9.31 -7.40
CA ILE A 190 20.29 -8.63 -6.94
C ILE A 190 20.15 -8.27 -5.45
N PRO A 191 21.22 -8.32 -4.63
CA PRO A 191 21.13 -7.82 -3.26
C PRO A 191 20.80 -6.33 -3.24
N ALA A 192 19.94 -5.91 -2.31
CA ALA A 192 19.47 -4.52 -2.19
C ALA A 192 19.27 -4.06 -0.75
N TYR A 193 19.55 -2.78 -0.49
CA TYR A 193 18.98 -2.03 0.62
C TYR A 193 17.69 -1.34 0.14
N VAL A 194 16.57 -1.75 0.73
CA VAL A 194 15.22 -1.32 0.34
C VAL A 194 14.69 -0.35 1.38
N GLY A 195 14.48 0.89 0.96
CA GLY A 195 13.82 1.93 1.75
C GLY A 195 12.32 1.95 1.45
N MET A 196 11.49 1.89 2.48
CA MET A 196 10.03 1.94 2.34
C MET A 196 9.44 3.00 3.28
N ARG A 197 8.45 3.76 2.81
CA ARG A 197 7.70 4.66 3.70
C ARG A 197 6.90 3.81 4.68
N CYS A 198 7.03 4.11 5.97
CA CYS A 198 6.04 3.66 6.94
C CYS A 198 4.71 4.29 6.54
N ARG A 199 3.76 3.51 6.03
CA ARG A 199 2.38 4.00 5.95
C ARG A 199 1.93 4.22 7.39
N ALA A 200 1.86 5.48 7.81
CA ALA A 200 1.01 5.84 8.93
C ALA A 200 -0.42 5.54 8.47
N VAL A 201 -0.98 4.40 8.90
CA VAL A 201 -2.42 4.20 8.78
C VAL A 201 -3.04 5.25 9.68
N PRO A 202 -3.89 6.16 9.17
CA PRO A 202 -4.57 7.10 10.04
C PRO A 202 -5.35 6.27 11.06
N ILE A 203 -5.01 6.44 12.33
CA ILE A 203 -5.80 5.88 13.43
C ILE A 203 -7.11 6.63 13.37
N VAL A 204 -8.10 6.08 12.67
CA VAL A 204 -9.47 6.53 12.79
C VAL A 204 -9.86 6.19 14.21
N ALA A 205 -9.84 7.20 15.09
CA ALA A 205 -10.37 7.05 16.44
C ALA A 205 -11.75 6.42 16.30
N PRO A 206 -12.07 5.34 17.04
CA PRO A 206 -13.39 4.77 16.98
C PRO A 206 -14.38 5.89 17.27
N THR A 207 -15.23 6.22 16.29
CA THR A 207 -16.35 7.10 16.56
C THR A 207 -17.17 6.41 17.65
N THR A 208 -17.45 7.14 18.72
CA THR A 208 -18.07 6.68 19.96
C THR A 208 -19.50 6.14 19.82
N ASP A 209 -19.99 5.89 18.60
CA ASP A 209 -21.40 5.58 18.32
C ASP A 209 -21.75 4.09 18.36
N VAL A 210 -20.84 3.19 18.75
CA VAL A 210 -21.18 1.75 18.87
C VAL A 210 -21.66 1.35 20.27
N ALA A 211 -21.97 2.31 21.14
CA ALA A 211 -22.48 2.04 22.49
C ALA A 211 -24.03 2.03 22.60
N ALA A 212 -24.76 2.30 21.52
CA ALA A 212 -26.22 2.41 21.56
C ALA A 212 -26.92 1.47 20.58
N GLU A 213 -26.85 0.16 20.81
CA GLU A 213 -27.74 -0.79 20.10
C GLU A 213 -28.03 -2.05 20.92
N VAL A 214 -28.78 -1.90 22.02
CA VAL A 214 -29.61 -2.97 22.60
C VAL A 214 -30.97 -2.38 23.01
N ALA A 215 -31.86 -2.24 22.03
CA ALA A 215 -33.31 -2.19 22.22
C ALA A 215 -34.00 -2.51 20.88
N ILE A 216 -34.36 -3.78 20.69
CA ILE A 216 -35.07 -4.27 19.49
C ILE A 216 -36.57 -4.07 19.72
N ALA A 217 -37.22 -3.26 18.89
CA ALA A 217 -38.53 -3.54 18.26
C ALA A 217 -39.11 -2.31 17.51
N ASP A 218 -38.34 -1.64 16.62
CA ASP A 218 -38.92 -0.79 15.56
C ASP A 218 -37.94 -0.46 14.39
N SER A 219 -36.78 -1.14 14.31
CA SER A 219 -35.65 -0.65 13.51
C SER A 219 -35.62 -1.07 12.05
N ASP A 220 -36.45 -2.01 11.58
CA ASP A 220 -36.36 -2.51 10.20
C ASP A 220 -36.79 -1.49 9.13
N SER A 221 -37.65 -0.54 9.50
CA SER A 221 -38.07 0.60 8.67
C SER A 221 -36.99 1.70 8.66
N GLN A 222 -36.46 2.03 9.83
CA GLN A 222 -35.47 3.09 10.00
C GLN A 222 -34.07 2.68 9.49
N LEU A 223 -33.70 1.39 9.59
CA LEU A 223 -32.45 0.86 9.04
C LEU A 223 -32.46 0.82 7.50
N ARG A 224 -33.62 0.62 6.86
CA ARG A 224 -33.72 0.70 5.39
C ARG A 224 -33.52 2.14 4.92
N ASN A 225 -34.13 3.11 5.59
CA ASN A 225 -33.96 4.52 5.28
C ASN A 225 -32.52 4.98 5.54
N ALA A 226 -31.94 4.65 6.71
CA ALA A 226 -30.56 5.02 7.04
C ALA A 226 -29.51 4.37 6.11
N LYS A 227 -29.79 3.16 5.59
CA LYS A 227 -28.93 2.53 4.58
C LYS A 227 -29.04 3.23 3.23
N HIS A 228 -30.25 3.62 2.83
CA HIS A 228 -30.49 4.39 1.60
C HIS A 228 -29.81 5.76 1.68
N ASP A 229 -30.01 6.49 2.78
CA ASP A 229 -29.40 7.81 3.04
C ASP A 229 -27.87 7.74 3.00
N ARG A 230 -27.28 6.64 3.47
CA ARG A 230 -25.83 6.43 3.46
C ARG A 230 -25.29 6.05 2.08
N GLU A 231 -26.06 5.31 1.28
CA GLU A 231 -25.72 5.00 -0.10
C GLU A 231 -25.86 6.25 -0.99
N ASP A 232 -26.89 7.06 -0.75
CA ASP A 232 -27.11 8.35 -1.41
C ASP A 232 -26.01 9.36 -1.07
N ALA A 233 -25.61 9.49 0.19
CA ALA A 233 -24.51 10.37 0.58
C ALA A 233 -23.16 9.98 -0.08
N LYS A 234 -22.89 8.68 -0.22
CA LYS A 234 -21.69 8.19 -0.93
C LYS A 234 -21.76 8.47 -2.43
N LEU A 235 -22.94 8.27 -3.02
CA LEU A 235 -23.18 8.56 -4.42
C LEU A 235 -23.02 10.06 -4.70
N GLN A 236 -23.52 10.93 -3.81
CA GLN A 236 -23.37 12.38 -3.89
C GLN A 236 -21.89 12.82 -3.89
N VAL A 237 -21.06 12.29 -2.98
CA VAL A 237 -19.62 12.61 -2.94
C VAL A 237 -18.92 12.15 -4.23
N LEU A 238 -19.17 10.91 -4.67
CA LEU A 238 -18.55 10.37 -5.88
C LEU A 238 -18.93 11.18 -7.13
N LEU A 239 -20.17 11.65 -7.20
CA LEU A 239 -20.68 12.43 -8.32
C LEU A 239 -20.07 13.83 -8.35
N MET A 240 -19.90 14.47 -7.18
CA MET A 240 -19.23 15.78 -7.07
C MET A 240 -17.74 15.70 -7.43
N ASP A 241 -17.04 14.65 -7.02
CA ASP A 241 -15.65 14.40 -7.41
C ASP A 241 -15.52 14.18 -8.92
N THR A 242 -16.46 13.43 -9.52
CA THR A 242 -16.50 13.17 -10.96
C THR A 242 -16.76 14.45 -11.76
N LEU A 243 -17.70 15.30 -11.31
CA LEU A 243 -17.97 16.60 -11.95
C LEU A 243 -16.77 17.54 -11.86
N THR A 244 -16.06 17.55 -10.73
CA THR A 244 -14.83 18.33 -10.54
C THR A 244 -13.73 17.85 -11.48
N MET A 245 -13.52 16.53 -11.59
CA MET A 245 -12.55 15.93 -12.50
C MET A 245 -12.85 16.25 -13.98
N LEU A 246 -14.12 16.13 -14.40
CA LEU A 246 -14.55 16.44 -15.76
C LEU A 246 -14.39 17.93 -16.10
N ARG A 247 -14.63 18.82 -15.12
CA ARG A 247 -14.37 20.25 -15.26
C ARG A 247 -12.88 20.54 -15.46
N ASP A 248 -12.00 19.85 -14.76
CA ASP A 248 -10.56 20.11 -14.84
C ASP A 248 -9.94 19.52 -16.12
N LEU A 249 -10.44 18.37 -16.61
CA LEU A 249 -10.07 17.77 -17.91
C LEU A 249 -10.47 18.64 -19.13
N LYS A 250 -11.33 19.65 -18.92
CA LYS A 250 -11.76 20.64 -19.93
C LYS A 250 -10.61 21.36 -20.61
N GLN A 251 -9.52 21.58 -19.89
CA GLN A 251 -8.45 22.46 -20.35
C GLN A 251 -7.67 21.85 -21.52
N ASP A 252 -7.72 20.52 -21.71
CA ASP A 252 -6.73 19.82 -22.55
C ASP A 252 -7.29 18.81 -23.59
N TRP A 253 -8.62 18.58 -23.70
CA TRP A 253 -9.16 17.45 -24.50
C TRP A 253 -10.24 17.80 -25.55
N PRO A 254 -10.33 17.08 -26.71
CA PRO A 254 -11.40 17.26 -27.70
C PRO A 254 -12.79 16.85 -27.17
N TRP A 255 -13.73 17.79 -27.25
CA TRP A 255 -14.95 17.88 -26.43
C TRP A 255 -16.15 17.01 -26.79
N LYS A 256 -16.20 16.41 -27.99
CA LYS A 256 -17.44 15.80 -28.51
C LYS A 256 -17.89 14.53 -27.77
N GLU A 257 -16.97 13.76 -27.21
CA GLU A 257 -17.30 12.51 -26.49
C GLU A 257 -17.52 12.76 -24.98
N LEU A 258 -16.85 13.77 -24.41
CA LEU A 258 -17.00 14.15 -23.01
C LEU A 258 -18.35 14.83 -22.73
N ALA A 259 -18.87 15.61 -23.68
CA ALA A 259 -20.13 16.35 -23.51
C ALA A 259 -21.33 15.45 -23.18
N ASN A 260 -21.44 14.30 -23.84
CA ASN A 260 -22.52 13.33 -23.58
C ASN A 260 -22.41 12.71 -22.18
N SER A 261 -21.18 12.48 -21.70
CA SER A 261 -20.92 11.94 -20.36
C SER A 261 -21.17 12.99 -19.28
N TYR A 262 -20.84 14.25 -19.55
CA TYR A 262 -21.07 15.37 -18.63
C TYR A 262 -22.56 15.64 -18.42
N GLU A 263 -23.36 15.67 -19.49
CA GLU A 263 -24.82 15.85 -19.40
C GLU A 263 -25.51 14.70 -18.65
N ASP A 264 -25.07 13.45 -18.83
CA ASP A 264 -25.62 12.31 -18.05
C ASP A 264 -25.28 12.42 -16.56
N VAL A 265 -24.04 12.83 -16.23
CA VAL A 265 -23.62 13.03 -14.82
C VAL A 265 -24.35 14.21 -14.18
N LEU A 266 -24.54 15.33 -14.89
CA LEU A 266 -25.34 16.47 -14.42
C LEU A 266 -26.81 16.09 -14.21
N GLY A 267 -27.40 15.32 -15.13
CA GLY A 267 -28.77 14.84 -15.01
C GLY A 267 -28.98 13.99 -13.75
N ARG A 268 -28.04 13.09 -13.45
CA ARG A 268 -28.04 12.26 -12.23
C ARG A 268 -27.85 13.10 -10.97
N ALA A 269 -26.99 14.12 -11.02
CA ALA A 269 -26.74 15.01 -9.88
C ALA A 269 -27.98 15.82 -9.51
N LYS A 270 -28.67 16.34 -10.53
CA LYS A 270 -29.93 17.07 -10.38
C LYS A 270 -31.05 16.18 -9.83
N ALA A 271 -31.15 14.93 -10.29
CA ALA A 271 -32.13 13.98 -9.79
C ALA A 271 -31.94 13.64 -8.29
N LEU A 272 -30.70 13.79 -7.77
CA LEU A 272 -30.35 13.60 -6.36
C LEU A 272 -30.47 14.89 -5.52
N GLY A 273 -30.97 15.99 -6.09
CA GLY A 273 -31.14 17.26 -5.39
C GLY A 273 -29.84 17.99 -5.05
N LEU A 274 -28.74 17.66 -5.74
CA LEU A 274 -27.46 18.35 -5.56
C LEU A 274 -27.54 19.77 -6.13
N PRO A 275 -26.81 20.75 -5.56
CA PRO A 275 -26.80 22.14 -6.00
C PRO A 275 -25.97 22.30 -7.29
N VAL A 276 -26.39 21.62 -8.35
CA VAL A 276 -25.73 21.64 -9.67
C VAL A 276 -25.77 23.03 -10.31
N ASP A 277 -26.69 23.90 -9.90
CA ASP A 277 -26.79 25.27 -10.38
C ASP A 277 -25.64 26.17 -9.86
N GLU A 278 -24.91 25.74 -8.83
CA GLU A 278 -23.68 26.38 -8.33
C GLU A 278 -22.42 25.91 -9.09
N ILE A 279 -22.55 24.82 -9.84
CA ILE A 279 -21.53 24.32 -10.76
C ILE A 279 -21.78 25.06 -12.06
N ASP A 280 -21.08 26.18 -12.24
CA ASP A 280 -21.22 27.11 -13.37
C ASP A 280 -21.59 26.36 -14.67
N PRO A 281 -22.85 26.48 -15.14
CA PRO A 281 -23.29 25.79 -16.33
C PRO A 281 -22.66 26.50 -17.52
N LEU A 282 -21.45 26.05 -17.89
CA LEU A 282 -20.70 26.32 -19.12
C LEU A 282 -20.84 27.72 -19.73
#